data_AF-A0A7C7NMG4-F1
#
_entry.id   AF-A0A7C7NMG4-F1
#
_cell.length_a   1.000
_cell.length_b   1.000
_cell.length_c   1.000
_cell.angle_alpha   90.00
_cell.angle_beta   90.00
_cell.angle_gamma   90.00
#
_symmetry.space_group_name_H-M   'P 1'
#
loop_
_entity.id
_entity.type
_entity.pdbx_description
1 polymer ?
#
loop_
_entity_poly.entity_id
_entity_poly.type
_entity_poly.pdbx_seq_one_letter_code
_entity_poly.pdbx_strand_id
1 'polypeptide(L)'
;ERFTVGGGATEFRPAADSYAGSGEPGSFGDPEWEEYMQSEGDAHLEFGLTVGAGPRVVSVSFVREQWEPEGLPQPLQRGRVLTNDQIYMDYASVHSVQVRGPYEITGTTTNNPSSNEIFVCRPEPGAEDEICATKILSRMARRAYRRPSTAQDVETLLEFFREGRSVGGSFDAGIQLALERLVVDPEFLLRVYREPVGVEPGDVYNLNDLEVASRLSFFLGSSIPDDPLLELAEAGLLTDPAILEEQVLSMLADPRTIDALVKGFAAQWLNLRLLPEKLADPDKYPDFDDSLLEAFQQETEMFIASTLHEDRSILDLLTADYTFVNERLARFYGIPGVYGSRPRRVKLPDPDQRGGLLGHGGLMAITAYPDRTSPVLRGKWLLDNILGADAPPPPANVDTNLDDGEEAVALGIRERLEQHRTEPLCASCHSLMDPLGFALENFDAVGAWRDVDDRGNPIDNRGTWPNGVELTGMSSLRALLLHYDEQFVRTVTEKLMSYALGRPLEHFDQPTVRQIVRDAKDNDYRWSSIVLGIVESPAFLMRRSLEAA
;
A
#
# COMPACT_ATOMS: atom_id res chain seq x y z
N GLU A 1 -8.52 5.04 32.39
CA GLU A 1 -9.95 4.87 32.66
C GLU A 1 -10.38 3.44 32.44
N ARG A 2 -11.44 3.03 33.13
CA ARG A 2 -12.06 1.71 32.96
C ARG A 2 -13.55 1.92 32.68
N PHE A 3 -14.00 1.35 31.58
CA PHE A 3 -15.40 1.38 31.18
C PHE A 3 -15.99 -0.03 31.33
N THR A 4 -17.29 -0.09 31.57
CA THR A 4 -18.07 -1.32 31.46
C THR A 4 -18.85 -1.23 30.16
N VAL A 5 -18.60 -2.16 29.25
CA VAL A 5 -19.34 -2.29 27.99
C VAL A 5 -20.33 -3.44 28.18
N GLY A 6 -21.61 -3.21 27.88
CA GLY A 6 -22.69 -4.21 28.04
C GLY A 6 -23.34 -4.26 29.43
N GLY A 7 -24.25 -5.22 29.65
CA GLY A 7 -24.93 -5.47 30.94
C GLY A 7 -26.11 -4.55 31.29
N GLY A 8 -26.50 -3.64 30.39
CA GLY A 8 -27.62 -2.71 30.58
C GLY A 8 -28.95 -3.13 29.91
N ALA A 9 -28.93 -4.21 29.12
CA ALA A 9 -30.11 -4.71 28.42
C ALA A 9 -31.04 -5.44 29.40
N THR A 10 -32.08 -4.77 29.87
CA THR A 10 -33.09 -5.34 30.77
C THR A 10 -34.18 -6.13 30.04
N GLU A 11 -34.25 -5.99 28.71
CA GLU A 11 -35.20 -6.68 27.83
C GLU A 11 -34.43 -7.41 26.72
N PHE A 12 -34.71 -8.70 26.53
CA PHE A 12 -34.14 -9.51 25.45
C PHE A 12 -34.71 -9.05 24.10
N ARG A 13 -34.13 -8.01 23.51
CA ARG A 13 -34.50 -7.52 22.18
C ARG A 13 -33.46 -8.00 21.15
N PRO A 14 -33.88 -8.65 20.04
CA PRO A 14 -32.94 -9.07 19.00
C PRO A 14 -32.32 -7.85 18.32
N ALA A 15 -31.05 -7.95 17.93
CA ALA A 15 -30.44 -7.00 17.01
C ALA A 15 -31.21 -7.00 15.67
N ALA A 16 -31.25 -5.87 14.97
CA ALA A 16 -31.85 -5.81 13.64
C ALA A 16 -31.02 -6.65 12.65
N ASP A 17 -31.68 -7.44 11.80
CA ASP A 17 -30.99 -8.26 10.79
C ASP A 17 -30.25 -7.40 9.74
N SER A 18 -30.71 -6.18 9.46
CA SER A 18 -29.97 -5.18 8.67
C SER A 18 -30.65 -3.80 8.71
N TYR A 19 -29.95 -2.76 8.23
CA TYR A 19 -30.40 -1.38 8.00
C TYR A 19 -31.70 -1.30 7.18
N ALA A 20 -31.88 -2.24 6.26
CA ALA A 20 -33.01 -2.27 5.34
C ALA A 20 -34.09 -3.28 5.77
N GLY A 21 -33.94 -3.91 6.94
CA GLY A 21 -34.68 -5.12 7.27
C GLY A 21 -34.33 -6.28 6.35
N SER A 22 -35.26 -7.19 6.10
CA SER A 22 -35.15 -8.22 5.06
C SER A 22 -35.46 -7.69 3.65
N GLY A 23 -35.73 -6.38 3.51
CA GLY A 23 -36.29 -5.80 2.29
C GLY A 23 -37.80 -6.02 2.13
N GLU A 24 -38.46 -6.72 3.06
CA GLU A 24 -39.92 -6.85 3.08
C GLU A 24 -40.61 -5.68 3.82
N PRO A 25 -41.79 -5.20 3.38
CA PRO A 25 -42.54 -4.18 4.09
C PRO A 25 -42.84 -4.60 5.55
N GLY A 26 -42.33 -3.85 6.52
CA GLY A 26 -42.49 -4.16 7.96
C GLY A 26 -41.38 -5.01 8.57
N SER A 27 -40.27 -5.23 7.86
CA SER A 27 -39.08 -5.94 8.35
C SER A 27 -38.00 -5.05 8.97
N PHE A 28 -38.28 -3.75 9.19
CA PHE A 28 -37.35 -2.83 9.82
C PHE A 28 -36.98 -3.29 11.24
N GLY A 29 -35.73 -3.04 11.63
CA GLY A 29 -35.25 -3.25 12.99
C GLY A 29 -36.00 -2.42 14.03
N ASP A 30 -35.75 -2.67 15.32
CA ASP A 30 -36.26 -1.82 16.40
C ASP A 30 -35.61 -0.42 16.29
N PRO A 31 -36.38 0.67 16.09
CA PRO A 31 -35.82 2.01 15.96
C PRO A 31 -35.02 2.47 17.20
N GLU A 32 -35.36 2.00 18.40
CA GLU A 32 -34.59 2.30 19.62
C GLU A 32 -33.22 1.60 19.59
N TRP A 33 -33.15 0.38 19.03
CA TRP A 33 -31.89 -0.32 18.82
C TRP A 33 -31.03 0.41 17.78
N GLU A 34 -31.62 0.94 16.70
CA GLU A 34 -30.90 1.75 15.71
C GLU A 34 -30.33 3.05 16.29
N GLU A 35 -31.11 3.78 17.09
CA GLU A 35 -30.66 5.01 17.76
C GLU A 35 -29.52 4.72 18.74
N TYR A 36 -29.66 3.66 19.54
CA TYR A 36 -28.59 3.18 20.42
C TYR A 36 -27.31 2.91 19.61
N MET A 37 -27.41 2.15 18.52
CA MET A 37 -26.27 1.76 17.70
C MET A 37 -25.54 2.91 17.03
N GLN A 38 -26.28 3.88 16.48
CA GLN A 38 -25.68 4.95 15.69
C GLN A 38 -25.20 6.13 16.53
N SER A 39 -25.79 6.35 17.70
CA SER A 39 -25.61 7.61 18.44
C SER A 39 -25.23 7.43 19.91
N GLU A 40 -25.72 6.40 20.60
CA GLU A 40 -25.62 6.34 22.06
C GLU A 40 -24.73 5.21 22.61
N GLY A 41 -24.50 4.15 21.84
CA GLY A 41 -23.86 2.91 22.28
C GLY A 41 -22.47 3.14 22.86
N ASP A 42 -21.70 4.01 22.21
CA ASP A 42 -20.34 4.37 22.61
C ASP A 42 -20.26 5.71 23.33
N ALA A 43 -21.36 6.42 23.54
CA ALA A 43 -21.35 7.77 24.14
C ALA A 43 -20.71 7.80 25.54
N HIS A 44 -20.85 6.70 26.30
CA HIS A 44 -20.25 6.53 27.62
C HIS A 44 -18.77 6.12 27.60
N LEU A 45 -18.22 5.78 26.43
CA LEU A 45 -16.81 5.43 26.21
C LEU A 45 -15.95 6.66 25.86
N GLU A 46 -16.59 7.82 25.67
CA GLU A 46 -15.90 9.09 25.53
C GLU A 46 -15.48 9.63 26.90
N PHE A 47 -14.20 9.98 27.03
CA PHE A 47 -13.70 10.67 28.23
C PHE A 47 -12.63 11.69 27.87
N GLY A 48 -12.61 12.79 28.62
CA GLY A 48 -11.52 13.76 28.57
C GLY A 48 -10.37 13.31 29.45
N LEU A 49 -9.14 13.44 28.95
CA LEU A 49 -7.95 13.15 29.73
C LEU A 49 -6.88 14.21 29.54
N THR A 50 -6.28 14.65 30.65
CA THR A 50 -5.18 15.61 30.61
C THR A 50 -3.88 14.86 30.37
N VAL A 51 -3.29 15.05 29.19
CA VAL A 51 -2.02 14.42 28.81
C VAL A 51 -0.91 15.44 28.91
N GLY A 52 0.17 15.10 29.62
CA GLY A 52 1.40 15.89 29.54
C GLY A 52 2.00 15.78 28.13
N ALA A 53 2.40 16.90 27.53
CA ALA A 53 2.90 16.93 26.16
C ALA A 53 4.08 15.97 25.89
N GLY A 54 4.25 15.64 24.60
CA GLY A 54 5.25 14.70 24.11
C GLY A 54 4.65 13.37 23.63
N PRO A 55 5.48 12.45 23.12
CA PRO A 55 5.04 11.15 22.66
C PRO A 55 4.44 10.35 23.79
N ARG A 56 3.26 9.77 23.56
CA ARG A 56 2.56 8.91 24.51
C ARG A 56 2.08 7.67 23.80
N VAL A 57 2.16 6.55 24.49
CA VAL A 57 1.55 5.30 24.05
C VAL A 57 0.16 5.24 24.66
N VAL A 58 -0.86 5.16 23.80
CA VAL A 58 -2.24 4.88 24.20
C VAL A 58 -2.49 3.41 23.91
N SER A 59 -2.91 2.67 24.94
CA SER A 59 -3.28 1.26 24.80
C SER A 59 -4.73 1.10 25.24
N VAL A 60 -5.52 0.41 24.40
CA VAL A 60 -6.89 0.03 24.71
C VAL A 60 -6.95 -1.49 24.70
N SER A 61 -7.54 -2.06 25.74
CA SER A 61 -7.63 -3.51 25.89
C SER A 61 -8.83 -3.87 26.75
N PHE A 62 -9.48 -4.99 26.43
CA PHE A 62 -10.37 -5.65 27.37
C PHE A 62 -9.54 -6.22 28.53
N VAL A 63 -9.82 -5.76 29.75
CA VAL A 63 -9.25 -6.37 30.95
C VAL A 63 -9.78 -7.80 31.01
N ARG A 64 -8.88 -8.78 31.21
CA ARG A 64 -9.23 -10.20 31.22
C ARG A 64 -10.22 -10.50 32.34
N GLU A 65 -11.49 -10.51 32.00
CA GLU A 65 -12.60 -10.96 32.84
C GLU A 65 -13.38 -12.03 32.08
N GLN A 66 -13.93 -12.99 32.81
CA GLN A 66 -14.88 -13.93 32.26
C GLN A 66 -16.18 -13.16 32.03
N TRP A 67 -16.66 -13.18 30.79
CA TRP A 67 -17.95 -12.63 30.42
C TRP A 67 -18.78 -13.77 29.84
N GLU A 68 -20.09 -13.69 30.01
CA GLU A 68 -21.04 -14.59 29.38
C GLU A 68 -21.93 -13.74 28.46
N PRO A 69 -22.19 -14.18 27.21
CA PRO A 69 -23.17 -13.52 26.37
C PRO A 69 -24.55 -13.55 27.04
N GLU A 70 -25.15 -12.39 27.30
CA GLU A 70 -26.54 -12.25 27.70
C GLU A 70 -27.38 -11.97 26.44
N GLY A 71 -28.44 -12.74 26.17
CA GLY A 71 -29.25 -12.52 24.97
C GLY A 71 -29.83 -13.79 24.35
N LEU A 72 -30.52 -13.61 23.23
CA LEU A 72 -30.85 -14.69 22.31
C LEU A 72 -29.60 -15.04 21.50
N PRO A 73 -29.11 -16.30 21.52
CA PRO A 73 -28.00 -16.70 20.67
C PRO A 73 -28.30 -16.41 19.20
N GLN A 74 -27.48 -15.58 18.58
CA GLN A 74 -27.54 -15.35 17.14
C GLN A 74 -26.69 -16.38 16.41
N PRO A 75 -27.04 -16.76 15.18
CA PRO A 75 -26.11 -17.53 14.35
C PRO A 75 -24.82 -16.73 14.18
N LEU A 76 -23.67 -17.38 14.36
CA LEU A 76 -22.37 -16.78 14.09
C LEU A 76 -22.37 -16.23 12.66
N GLN A 77 -22.21 -14.92 12.54
CA GLN A 77 -21.89 -14.31 11.25
C GLN A 77 -20.59 -14.90 10.75
N ARG A 78 -20.56 -15.14 9.45
CA ARG A 78 -19.52 -15.86 8.75
C ARG A 78 -19.10 -14.98 7.58
N GLY A 79 -17.80 -14.91 7.33
CA GLY A 79 -17.23 -14.13 6.25
C GLY A 79 -17.39 -12.62 6.45
N ARG A 80 -17.10 -11.89 5.38
CA ARG A 80 -17.18 -10.44 5.30
C ARG A 80 -18.37 -10.02 4.44
N VAL A 81 -19.29 -9.25 5.02
CA VAL A 81 -20.44 -8.66 4.32
C VAL A 81 -20.34 -7.14 4.31
N LEU A 82 -20.85 -6.50 3.26
CA LEU A 82 -20.83 -5.03 3.12
C LEU A 82 -21.64 -4.31 4.21
N THR A 83 -22.58 -4.99 4.84
CA THR A 83 -23.48 -4.48 5.88
C THR A 83 -23.07 -4.96 7.28
N ASN A 84 -21.78 -5.23 7.51
CA ASN A 84 -21.31 -5.76 8.80
C ASN A 84 -21.35 -4.76 9.96
N ASP A 85 -21.74 -3.51 9.71
CA ASP A 85 -21.81 -2.45 10.72
C ASP A 85 -22.92 -2.69 11.75
N GLN A 86 -23.75 -3.72 11.56
CA GLN A 86 -25.02 -3.88 12.28
C GLN A 86 -25.25 -5.27 12.88
N ILE A 87 -24.38 -6.25 12.67
CA ILE A 87 -24.52 -7.59 13.27
C ILE A 87 -23.24 -7.96 13.99
N TYR A 88 -23.26 -7.87 15.31
CA TYR A 88 -22.11 -8.17 16.15
C TYR A 88 -21.75 -9.65 16.09
N MET A 89 -20.54 -9.92 15.62
CA MET A 89 -19.86 -11.19 15.87
C MET A 89 -19.60 -11.26 17.37
N ASP A 90 -19.91 -12.38 18.02
CA ASP A 90 -19.81 -12.64 19.48
C ASP A 90 -18.41 -12.41 20.12
N TYR A 91 -17.48 -11.75 19.43
CA TYR A 91 -16.16 -11.41 19.95
C TYR A 91 -16.08 -9.91 20.24
N ALA A 92 -16.08 -9.57 21.53
CA ALA A 92 -15.73 -8.24 22.00
C ALA A 92 -14.35 -7.86 21.44
N SER A 93 -14.32 -6.82 20.60
CA SER A 93 -13.10 -6.34 19.95
C SER A 93 -13.09 -4.82 19.94
N VAL A 94 -11.89 -4.24 19.87
CA VAL A 94 -11.74 -2.79 19.71
C VAL A 94 -11.71 -2.53 18.21
N HIS A 95 -12.82 -2.04 17.66
CA HIS A 95 -12.92 -1.74 16.22
C HIS A 95 -12.05 -0.53 15.85
N SER A 96 -12.19 0.58 16.57
CA SER A 96 -11.36 1.76 16.39
C SER A 96 -11.15 2.50 17.71
N VAL A 97 -10.08 3.30 17.77
CA VAL A 97 -9.82 4.23 18.86
C VAL A 97 -9.50 5.57 18.23
N GLN A 98 -10.32 6.57 18.52
CA GLN A 98 -10.10 7.92 18.02
C GLN A 98 -9.59 8.82 19.16
N VAL A 99 -8.43 9.43 18.95
CA VAL A 99 -7.92 10.48 19.83
C VAL A 99 -8.19 11.81 19.16
N ARG A 100 -9.07 12.61 19.77
CA ARG A 100 -9.40 13.97 19.32
C ARG A 100 -8.81 15.01 20.29
N GLY A 101 -8.33 16.13 19.74
CA GLY A 101 -7.72 17.22 20.49
C GLY A 101 -6.30 17.56 20.02
N PRO A 102 -5.52 18.33 20.81
CA PRO A 102 -5.90 18.90 22.11
C PRO A 102 -6.99 19.98 21.98
N TYR A 103 -8.00 19.95 22.88
CA TYR A 103 -9.06 20.96 22.92
C TYR A 103 -8.68 22.17 23.78
N GLU A 104 -8.00 21.91 24.90
CA GLU A 104 -7.44 22.94 25.78
C GLU A 104 -5.96 22.65 26.01
N ILE A 105 -5.10 23.63 25.73
CA ILE A 105 -3.66 23.53 25.94
C ILE A 105 -3.32 24.36 27.18
N THR A 106 -3.27 23.69 28.34
CA THR A 106 -2.93 24.31 29.63
C THR A 106 -1.42 24.25 29.89
N GLY A 107 -0.65 24.93 29.04
CA GLY A 107 0.80 25.11 29.27
C GLY A 107 1.61 25.34 27.99
N THR A 108 2.74 26.03 28.13
CA THR A 108 3.73 26.27 27.07
C THR A 108 4.74 25.13 27.04
N THR A 109 4.30 23.89 26.84
CA THR A 109 5.23 22.75 26.87
C THR A 109 6.14 22.74 25.65
N THR A 110 7.31 23.36 25.84
CA THR A 110 8.33 23.62 24.81
C THR A 110 9.18 22.42 24.45
N ASN A 111 9.09 21.32 25.20
CA ASN A 111 10.00 20.17 25.07
C ASN A 111 9.25 18.92 24.62
N ASN A 112 8.96 18.85 23.32
CA ASN A 112 8.46 17.67 22.64
C ASN A 112 9.14 17.57 21.26
N PRO A 113 9.15 16.40 20.59
CA PRO A 113 9.88 16.23 19.33
C PRO A 113 9.54 17.27 18.27
N SER A 114 8.26 17.56 18.05
CA SER A 114 7.83 18.57 17.06
C SER A 114 8.27 19.98 17.44
N SER A 115 8.12 20.37 18.71
CA SER A 115 8.58 21.67 19.19
C SER A 115 10.10 21.81 19.14
N ASN A 116 10.84 20.73 19.41
CA ASN A 116 12.30 20.71 19.34
C ASN A 116 12.80 20.80 17.89
N GLU A 117 12.06 20.23 16.93
CA GLU A 117 12.34 20.41 15.50
C GLU A 117 12.02 21.83 15.01
N ILE A 118 10.95 22.44 15.51
CA ILE A 118 10.52 23.78 15.09
C ILE A 118 11.33 24.89 15.77
N PHE A 119 11.33 24.91 17.08
CA PHE A 119 11.85 26.01 17.89
C PHE A 119 13.33 25.83 18.21
N VAL A 120 14.18 25.84 17.17
CA VAL A 120 15.65 25.82 17.28
C VAL A 120 16.24 27.12 17.87
N CYS A 121 15.39 28.10 18.16
CA CYS A 121 15.68 29.37 18.80
C CYS A 121 14.49 29.78 19.65
N ARG A 122 14.72 30.41 20.81
CA ARG A 122 13.67 31.10 21.57
C ARG A 122 14.17 32.48 21.99
N PRO A 123 13.36 33.54 21.86
CA PRO A 123 13.79 34.87 22.24
C PRO A 123 13.97 34.96 23.75
N GLU A 124 15.04 35.60 24.21
CA GLU A 124 15.18 35.97 25.61
C GLU A 124 14.23 37.12 25.96
N PRO A 125 13.78 37.26 27.22
CA PRO A 125 12.95 38.38 27.65
C PRO A 125 13.62 39.73 27.31
N GLY A 126 13.01 40.50 26.40
CA GLY A 126 13.52 41.80 25.94
C GLY A 126 14.43 41.74 24.71
N ALA A 127 14.68 40.56 24.14
CA ALA A 127 15.35 40.40 22.85
C ALA A 127 14.38 40.63 21.68
N GLU A 128 14.93 40.90 20.49
CA GLU A 128 14.14 41.04 19.26
C GLU A 128 13.64 39.67 18.78
N ASP A 129 12.33 39.43 18.91
CA ASP A 129 11.63 38.21 18.47
C ASP A 129 11.99 37.82 17.02
N GLU A 130 12.16 38.81 16.13
CA GLU A 130 12.41 38.58 14.70
C GLU A 130 13.74 37.86 14.43
N ILE A 131 14.76 37.99 15.27
CA ILE A 131 16.05 37.28 15.07
C ILE A 131 15.83 35.76 15.18
N CYS A 132 15.11 35.33 16.23
CA CYS A 132 14.78 33.91 16.39
C CYS A 132 13.78 33.43 15.34
N ALA A 133 12.77 34.24 15.01
CA ALA A 133 11.81 33.90 13.96
C ALA A 133 12.51 33.70 12.61
N THR A 134 13.40 34.60 12.23
CA THR A 134 14.21 34.50 11.01
C THR A 134 14.97 33.18 10.96
N LYS A 135 15.64 32.79 12.05
CA LYS A 135 16.39 31.52 12.11
C LYS A 135 15.49 30.29 11.94
N ILE A 136 14.34 30.27 12.62
CA ILE A 136 13.37 29.16 12.55
C ILE A 136 12.80 29.07 11.13
N LEU A 137 12.29 30.19 10.61
CA LEU A 137 11.61 30.25 9.31
C LEU A 137 12.58 29.99 8.16
N SER A 138 13.84 30.43 8.27
CA SER A 138 14.88 30.09 7.28
C SER A 138 15.14 28.59 7.21
N ARG A 139 15.23 27.90 8.37
CA ARG A 139 15.40 26.44 8.43
C ARG A 139 14.18 25.74 7.85
N MET A 140 12.97 26.16 8.22
CA MET A 140 11.74 25.52 7.77
C MET A 140 11.49 25.72 6.29
N ALA A 141 11.68 26.94 5.77
CA ALA A 141 11.60 27.22 4.35
C ALA A 141 12.64 26.41 3.57
N ARG A 142 13.87 26.28 4.08
CA ARG A 142 14.92 25.47 3.44
C ARG A 142 14.46 24.03 3.22
N ARG A 143 13.90 23.40 4.25
CA ARG A 143 13.42 22.00 4.20
C ARG A 143 12.15 21.87 3.36
N ALA A 144 11.17 22.74 3.58
CA ALA A 144 9.87 22.68 2.92
C ALA A 144 9.96 22.93 1.41
N TYR A 145 10.75 23.91 1.00
CA TYR A 145 10.97 24.25 -0.41
C TYR A 145 12.12 23.47 -1.03
N ARG A 146 12.84 22.66 -0.23
CA ARG A 146 13.87 21.70 -0.68
C ARG A 146 15.03 22.39 -1.41
N ARG A 147 15.37 23.60 -0.98
CA ARG A 147 16.42 24.46 -1.53
C ARG A 147 16.85 25.49 -0.49
N PRO A 148 18.00 26.17 -0.66
CA PRO A 148 18.33 27.33 0.16
C PRO A 148 17.19 28.35 0.18
N SER A 149 16.82 28.81 1.37
CA SER A 149 15.85 29.88 1.52
C SER A 149 16.45 31.21 1.06
N THR A 150 15.67 31.99 0.31
CA THR A 150 16.04 33.34 -0.11
C THR A 150 15.56 34.36 0.91
N ALA A 151 16.12 35.57 0.87
CA ALA A 151 15.65 36.67 1.71
C ALA A 151 14.16 36.98 1.50
N GLN A 152 13.66 36.81 0.27
CA GLN A 152 12.25 37.00 -0.05
C GLN A 152 11.38 35.90 0.56
N ASP A 153 11.80 34.63 0.49
CA ASP A 153 11.07 33.53 1.13
C ASP A 153 10.89 33.80 2.63
N VAL A 154 11.96 34.25 3.30
CA VAL A 154 11.96 34.51 4.74
C VAL A 154 11.14 35.76 5.08
N GLU A 155 11.26 36.85 4.31
CA GLU A 155 10.48 38.07 4.56
C GLU A 155 8.98 37.82 4.42
N THR A 156 8.55 37.09 3.38
CA THR A 156 7.14 36.70 3.25
C THR A 156 6.67 35.93 4.48
N LEU A 157 7.45 34.98 4.99
CA LEU A 157 7.06 34.26 6.22
C LEU A 157 7.09 35.15 7.47
N LEU A 158 7.99 36.15 7.52
CA LEU A 158 8.04 37.12 8.61
C LEU A 158 6.83 38.05 8.64
N GLU A 159 6.22 38.39 7.50
CA GLU A 159 4.95 39.13 7.45
C GLU A 159 3.84 38.38 8.19
N PHE A 160 3.67 37.09 7.90
CA PHE A 160 2.70 36.23 8.60
C PHE A 160 3.09 36.02 10.06
N PHE A 161 4.38 35.96 10.38
CA PHE A 161 4.84 35.93 11.77
C PHE A 161 4.41 37.19 12.53
N ARG A 162 4.64 38.39 11.97
CA ARG A 162 4.25 39.66 12.60
C ARG A 162 2.74 39.75 12.80
N GLU A 163 1.96 39.32 11.80
CA GLU A 163 0.50 39.25 11.90
C GLU A 163 0.05 38.29 13.01
N GLY A 164 0.55 37.05 13.02
CA GLY A 164 0.21 36.05 14.02
C GLY A 164 0.65 36.48 15.42
N ARG A 165 1.79 37.16 15.53
CA ARG A 165 2.29 37.75 16.78
C ARG A 165 1.37 38.86 17.29
N SER A 166 0.88 39.71 16.40
CA SER A 166 -0.03 40.82 16.72
C SER A 166 -1.42 40.33 17.13
N VAL A 167 -1.98 39.34 16.42
CA VAL A 167 -3.33 38.82 16.66
C VAL A 167 -3.34 37.85 17.84
N GLY A 168 -2.42 36.89 17.88
CA GLY A 168 -2.35 35.84 18.89
C GLY A 168 -1.56 36.19 20.16
N GLY A 169 -0.86 37.34 20.18
CA GLY A 169 -0.20 37.86 21.37
C GLY A 169 1.00 37.06 21.89
N SER A 170 1.48 36.05 21.16
CA SER A 170 2.64 35.20 21.55
C SER A 170 3.60 34.93 20.39
N PHE A 171 4.88 34.67 20.70
CA PHE A 171 5.89 34.29 19.70
C PHE A 171 5.46 33.03 18.94
N ASP A 172 4.98 32.03 19.68
CA ASP A 172 4.51 30.74 19.15
C ASP A 172 3.33 30.94 18.18
N ALA A 173 2.39 31.85 18.46
CA ALA A 173 1.29 32.17 17.52
C ALA A 173 1.80 32.81 16.22
N GLY A 174 2.85 33.64 16.28
CA GLY A 174 3.52 34.15 15.09
C GLY A 174 4.15 33.03 14.27
N ILE A 175 4.92 32.14 14.91
CA ILE A 175 5.53 31.01 14.21
C ILE A 175 4.48 30.10 13.60
N GLN A 176 3.38 29.83 14.31
CA GLN A 176 2.27 29.01 13.82
C GLN A 176 1.71 29.59 12.50
N LEU A 177 1.34 30.87 12.47
CA LEU A 177 0.73 31.47 11.27
C LEU A 177 1.72 31.48 10.08
N ALA A 178 3.00 31.71 10.34
CA ALA A 178 4.02 31.61 9.31
C ALA A 178 4.19 30.17 8.77
N LEU A 179 4.13 29.15 9.63
CA LEU A 179 4.16 27.75 9.19
C LEU A 179 2.90 27.35 8.42
N GLU A 180 1.73 27.83 8.82
CA GLU A 180 0.48 27.66 8.06
C GLU A 180 0.64 28.21 6.63
N ARG A 181 1.21 29.41 6.47
CA ARG A 181 1.51 29.96 5.15
C ARG A 181 2.49 29.11 4.35
N LEU A 182 3.52 28.58 5.00
CA LEU A 182 4.57 27.77 4.36
C LEU A 182 4.02 26.45 3.81
N VAL A 183 3.14 25.76 4.54
CA VAL A 183 2.60 24.45 4.11
C VAL A 183 1.50 24.55 3.04
N VAL A 184 0.98 25.75 2.78
CA VAL A 184 0.05 26.00 1.65
C VAL A 184 0.72 26.67 0.46
N ASP A 185 2.04 26.87 0.52
CA ASP A 185 2.79 27.48 -0.58
C ASP A 185 2.93 26.52 -1.78
N PRO A 186 2.81 27.00 -3.03
CA PRO A 186 3.06 26.19 -4.22
C PRO A 186 4.44 25.52 -4.23
N GLU A 187 5.50 26.16 -3.70
CA GLU A 187 6.84 25.57 -3.63
C GLU A 187 6.91 24.39 -2.64
N PHE A 188 6.01 24.32 -1.65
CA PHE A 188 5.84 23.14 -0.79
C PHE A 188 5.00 22.06 -1.48
N LEU A 189 3.82 22.45 -1.99
CA LEU A 189 2.81 21.56 -2.55
C LEU A 189 3.23 20.89 -3.86
N LEU A 190 4.06 21.57 -4.67
CA LEU A 190 4.45 21.13 -6.01
C LEU A 190 5.96 20.89 -6.10
N ARG A 191 6.35 19.87 -6.85
CA ARG A 191 7.74 19.65 -7.27
C ARG A 191 7.94 20.30 -8.64
N VAL A 192 8.38 21.55 -8.63
CA VAL A 192 8.63 22.33 -9.85
C VAL A 192 10.09 22.16 -10.27
N TYR A 193 10.32 21.86 -11.55
CA TYR A 193 11.65 21.82 -12.15
C TYR A 193 11.80 23.04 -13.03
N ARG A 194 12.90 23.78 -12.88
CA ARG A 194 13.10 25.05 -13.57
C ARG A 194 14.07 24.85 -14.73
N GLU A 195 13.65 25.29 -15.92
CA GLU A 195 14.51 25.23 -17.10
C GLU A 195 15.70 26.19 -16.92
N PRO A 196 16.95 25.72 -17.11
CA PRO A 196 18.11 26.59 -17.09
C PRO A 196 18.02 27.69 -18.17
N VAL A 197 18.65 28.83 -17.90
CA VAL A 197 18.71 29.94 -18.86
C VAL A 197 19.45 29.47 -20.13
N GLY A 198 18.81 29.65 -21.29
CA GLY A 198 19.39 29.32 -22.59
C GLY A 198 19.11 27.90 -23.10
N VAL A 199 18.22 27.16 -22.43
CA VAL A 199 17.65 25.90 -22.95
C VAL A 199 16.49 26.25 -23.88
N GLU A 200 16.52 25.76 -25.12
CA GLU A 200 15.43 25.95 -26.08
C GLU A 200 14.36 24.87 -25.92
N PRO A 201 13.10 25.13 -26.34
CA PRO A 201 12.04 24.13 -26.30
C PRO A 201 12.45 22.82 -26.99
N GLY A 202 12.31 21.70 -26.27
CA GLY A 202 12.71 20.37 -26.75
C GLY A 202 14.15 19.96 -26.45
N ASP A 203 15.00 20.88 -25.96
CA ASP A 203 16.36 20.53 -25.53
C ASP A 203 16.35 19.64 -24.29
N VAL A 204 17.38 18.79 -24.18
CA VAL A 204 17.62 17.95 -23.00
C VAL A 204 18.67 18.63 -22.13
N TYR A 205 18.38 18.77 -20.83
CA TYR A 205 19.27 19.40 -19.86
C TYR A 205 19.41 18.54 -18.60
N ASN A 206 20.56 18.68 -17.92
CA ASN A 206 20.79 18.05 -16.62
C ASN A 206 19.98 18.74 -15.55
N LEU A 207 19.36 17.95 -14.68
CA LEU A 207 18.82 18.46 -13.43
C LEU A 207 19.95 18.93 -12.54
N ASN A 208 19.69 19.99 -11.78
CA ASN A 208 20.64 20.39 -10.74
C ASN A 208 20.51 19.46 -9.52
N ASP A 209 21.51 19.48 -8.66
CA ASP A 209 21.56 18.58 -7.51
C ASP A 209 20.38 18.74 -6.54
N LEU A 210 19.78 19.93 -6.39
CA LEU A 210 18.59 20.13 -5.55
C LEU A 210 17.36 19.42 -6.15
N GLU A 211 17.23 19.47 -7.48
CA GLU A 211 16.19 18.75 -8.21
C GLU A 211 16.39 17.23 -8.12
N VAL A 212 17.65 16.75 -8.19
CA VAL A 212 18.00 15.34 -8.01
C VAL A 212 17.72 14.88 -6.58
N ALA A 213 18.11 15.66 -5.56
CA ALA A 213 17.81 15.38 -4.15
C ALA A 213 16.30 15.25 -3.91
N SER A 214 15.52 16.20 -4.42
CA SER A 214 14.05 16.17 -4.36
C SER A 214 13.48 14.95 -5.09
N ARG A 215 14.01 14.59 -6.25
CA ARG A 215 13.53 13.40 -6.96
C ARG A 215 13.86 12.11 -6.20
N LEU A 216 15.07 11.99 -5.66
CA LEU A 216 15.55 10.86 -4.88
C LEU A 216 14.76 10.66 -3.59
N SER A 217 14.52 11.74 -2.84
CA SER A 217 13.78 11.67 -1.56
C SER A 217 12.34 11.20 -1.72
N PHE A 218 11.68 11.61 -2.79
CA PHE A 218 10.31 11.19 -3.07
C PHE A 218 10.24 9.81 -3.74
N PHE A 219 11.23 9.45 -4.56
CA PHE A 219 11.33 8.10 -5.11
C PHE A 219 11.49 7.07 -3.98
N LEU A 220 12.48 7.25 -3.10
CA LEU A 220 12.81 6.24 -2.11
C LEU A 220 12.01 6.42 -0.81
N GLY A 221 11.93 7.66 -0.29
CA GLY A 221 11.36 7.94 1.02
C GLY A 221 9.92 8.44 1.02
N SER A 222 9.32 8.73 -0.14
CA SER A 222 8.02 9.41 -0.24
C SER A 222 7.91 10.66 0.65
N SER A 223 9.02 11.37 0.81
CA SER A 223 9.12 12.55 1.69
C SER A 223 10.15 13.56 1.14
N ILE A 224 10.30 14.69 1.84
CA ILE A 224 11.30 15.70 1.51
C ILE A 224 12.73 15.18 1.79
N PRO A 225 13.78 15.76 1.15
CA PRO A 225 15.16 15.44 1.47
C PRO A 225 15.48 15.70 2.93
N ASP A 226 16.26 14.83 3.55
CA ASP A 226 16.83 15.11 4.87
C ASP A 226 17.98 16.11 4.78
N ASP A 227 18.47 16.55 5.94
CA ASP A 227 19.47 17.61 6.00
C ASP A 227 20.80 17.18 5.31
N PRO A 228 21.33 15.94 5.49
CA PRO A 228 22.51 15.46 4.76
C PRO A 228 22.34 15.45 3.24
N LEU A 229 21.23 14.92 2.72
CA LEU A 229 20.97 14.89 1.27
C LEU A 229 20.88 16.31 0.69
N LEU A 230 20.23 17.22 1.42
CA LEU A 230 20.10 18.60 1.00
C LEU A 230 21.44 19.36 1.07
N GLU A 231 22.29 19.08 2.07
CA GLU A 231 23.64 19.66 2.17
C GLU A 231 24.55 19.25 1.01
N LEU A 232 24.55 17.97 0.63
CA LEU A 232 25.29 17.48 -0.55
C LEU A 232 24.81 18.17 -1.82
N ALA A 233 23.49 18.35 -1.95
CA ALA A 233 22.90 18.98 -3.10
C ALA A 233 23.18 20.49 -3.19
N GLU A 234 23.14 21.19 -2.06
CA GLU A 234 23.51 22.61 -1.97
C GLU A 234 25.00 22.85 -2.28
N ALA A 235 25.85 21.86 -1.99
CA ALA A 235 27.26 21.89 -2.32
C ALA A 235 27.56 21.55 -3.80
N GLY A 236 26.57 21.08 -4.56
CA GLY A 236 26.76 20.63 -5.95
C GLY A 236 27.61 19.36 -6.06
N LEU A 237 27.54 18.48 -5.07
CA LEU A 237 28.32 17.24 -4.99
C LEU A 237 27.46 15.99 -5.18
N LEU A 238 26.13 16.08 -5.11
CA LEU A 238 25.23 14.93 -5.08
C LEU A 238 25.26 14.13 -6.39
N THR A 239 25.46 14.79 -7.53
CA THR A 239 25.49 14.12 -8.84
C THR A 239 26.85 13.54 -9.21
N ASP A 240 27.85 13.61 -8.32
CA ASP A 240 29.05 12.78 -8.44
C ASP A 240 28.65 11.30 -8.30
N PRO A 241 29.04 10.41 -9.24
CA PRO A 241 28.58 9.03 -9.24
C PRO A 241 28.83 8.28 -7.93
N ALA A 242 30.01 8.46 -7.30
CA ALA A 242 30.33 7.75 -6.08
C ALA A 242 29.52 8.25 -4.88
N ILE A 243 29.27 9.57 -4.82
CA ILE A 243 28.45 10.19 -3.77
C ILE A 243 26.98 9.79 -3.93
N LEU A 244 26.48 9.79 -5.17
CA LEU A 244 25.10 9.39 -5.47
C LEU A 244 24.86 7.94 -5.07
N GLU A 245 25.78 7.03 -5.42
CA GLU A 245 25.72 5.62 -5.05
C GLU A 245 25.71 5.44 -3.52
N GLU A 246 26.66 6.07 -2.80
CA GLU A 246 26.74 5.99 -1.34
C GLU A 246 25.43 6.47 -0.69
N GLN A 247 24.88 7.58 -1.16
CA GLN A 247 23.66 8.15 -0.61
C GLN A 247 22.43 7.27 -0.88
N VAL A 248 22.30 6.70 -2.08
CA VAL A 248 21.22 5.76 -2.42
C VAL A 248 21.28 4.52 -1.51
N LEU A 249 22.45 3.93 -1.35
CA LEU A 249 22.64 2.75 -0.50
C LEU A 249 22.35 3.05 0.97
N SER A 250 22.79 4.22 1.47
CA SER A 250 22.46 4.68 2.82
C SER A 250 20.95 4.86 3.01
N MET A 251 20.24 5.38 2.01
CA MET A 251 18.78 5.53 2.07
C MET A 251 18.07 4.18 2.07
N LEU A 252 18.52 3.22 1.27
CA LEU A 252 17.97 1.85 1.25
C LEU A 252 18.22 1.09 2.56
N ALA A 253 19.22 1.48 3.35
CA ALA A 253 19.46 0.94 4.69
C ALA A 253 18.51 1.52 5.76
N ASP A 254 17.80 2.62 5.49
CA ASP A 254 16.83 3.21 6.42
C ASP A 254 15.50 2.44 6.37
N PRO A 255 15.02 1.88 7.49
CA PRO A 255 13.73 1.19 7.55
C PRO A 255 12.54 2.03 7.08
N ARG A 256 12.60 3.36 7.22
CA ARG A 256 11.54 4.28 6.77
C ARG A 256 11.45 4.33 5.25
N THR A 257 12.59 4.28 4.56
CA THR A 257 12.66 4.18 3.10
C THR A 257 12.06 2.86 2.62
N ILE A 258 12.39 1.76 3.28
CA ILE A 258 11.82 0.44 2.95
C ILE A 258 10.30 0.44 3.12
N ASP A 259 9.80 0.98 4.24
CA ASP A 259 8.35 1.11 4.49
C ASP A 259 7.66 1.96 3.42
N ALA A 260 8.28 3.08 3.02
CA ALA A 260 7.77 3.97 1.97
C ALA A 260 7.72 3.27 0.60
N LEU A 261 8.77 2.54 0.20
CA LEU A 261 8.78 1.77 -1.05
C LEU A 261 7.73 0.65 -1.04
N VAL A 262 7.52 0.00 0.09
CA VAL A 262 6.54 -1.09 0.20
C VAL A 262 5.10 -0.54 0.09
N LYS A 263 4.74 0.46 0.90
CA LYS A 263 3.39 1.06 0.90
C LYS A 263 3.11 1.93 -0.32
N GLY A 264 4.16 2.52 -0.87
CA GLY A 264 4.13 3.37 -2.06
C GLY A 264 4.15 2.53 -3.33
N PHE A 265 5.30 1.95 -3.65
CA PHE A 265 5.54 1.23 -4.90
C PHE A 265 4.90 -0.16 -4.90
N ALA A 266 5.25 -1.04 -3.97
CA ALA A 266 4.83 -2.45 -4.02
C ALA A 266 3.31 -2.60 -3.90
N ALA A 267 2.66 -1.81 -3.04
CA ALA A 267 1.21 -1.81 -2.90
C ALA A 267 0.46 -1.35 -4.16
N GLN A 268 1.07 -0.45 -4.96
CA GLN A 268 0.52 -0.04 -6.26
C GLN A 268 0.79 -1.10 -7.32
N TRP A 269 2.04 -1.55 -7.44
CA TRP A 269 2.45 -2.54 -8.44
C TRP A 269 1.67 -3.85 -8.30
N LEU A 270 1.51 -4.37 -7.09
CA LEU A 270 0.84 -5.66 -6.86
C LEU A 270 -0.67 -5.53 -6.63
N ASN A 271 -1.24 -4.32 -6.72
CA ASN A 271 -2.65 -4.02 -6.44
C ASN A 271 -3.11 -4.36 -5.01
N LEU A 272 -2.21 -4.29 -4.01
CA LEU A 272 -2.55 -4.59 -2.61
C LEU A 272 -3.61 -3.63 -2.04
N ARG A 273 -3.74 -2.44 -2.61
CA ARG A 273 -4.77 -1.46 -2.21
C ARG A 273 -6.21 -1.93 -2.47
N LEU A 274 -6.39 -2.99 -3.26
CA LEU A 274 -7.70 -3.62 -3.48
C LEU A 274 -8.09 -4.60 -2.37
N LEU A 275 -7.13 -5.06 -1.54
CA LEU A 275 -7.41 -6.04 -0.48
C LEU A 275 -8.47 -5.56 0.52
N PRO A 276 -8.42 -4.32 1.06
CA PRO A 276 -9.45 -3.82 1.97
C PRO A 276 -10.84 -3.74 1.34
N GLU A 277 -10.95 -3.77 0.01
CA GLU A 277 -12.22 -3.71 -0.72
C GLU A 277 -12.71 -5.10 -1.16
N LYS A 278 -11.88 -6.14 -1.00
CA LYS A 278 -12.22 -7.50 -1.45
C LYS A 278 -13.34 -8.10 -0.62
N LEU A 279 -14.36 -8.59 -1.31
CA LEU A 279 -15.47 -9.34 -0.74
C LEU A 279 -15.44 -10.80 -1.21
N ALA A 280 -16.01 -11.68 -0.40
CA ALA A 280 -16.22 -13.08 -0.71
C ALA A 280 -17.65 -13.47 -0.29
N ASP A 281 -18.23 -14.45 -0.97
CA ASP A 281 -19.51 -15.03 -0.58
C ASP A 281 -19.39 -15.65 0.83
N PRO A 282 -20.11 -15.13 1.85
CA PRO A 282 -19.97 -15.57 3.23
C PRO A 282 -20.47 -17.00 3.47
N ASP A 283 -21.40 -17.50 2.64
CA ASP A 283 -21.91 -18.87 2.74
C ASP A 283 -20.85 -19.88 2.28
N LYS A 284 -20.05 -19.50 1.27
CA LYS A 284 -18.96 -20.32 0.73
C LYS A 284 -17.66 -20.16 1.50
N TYR A 285 -17.34 -18.93 1.91
CA TYR A 285 -16.06 -18.55 2.53
C TYR A 285 -16.28 -17.93 3.91
N PRO A 286 -16.78 -18.72 4.87
CA PRO A 286 -17.15 -18.22 6.19
C PRO A 286 -15.98 -17.74 7.04
N ASP A 287 -14.76 -18.13 6.68
CA ASP A 287 -13.53 -17.72 7.34
C ASP A 287 -12.81 -16.60 6.58
N PHE A 288 -13.48 -15.88 5.67
CA PHE A 288 -12.90 -14.72 4.99
C PHE A 288 -13.30 -13.42 5.70
N ASP A 289 -12.49 -12.99 6.67
CA ASP A 289 -12.77 -11.86 7.56
C ASP A 289 -11.70 -10.74 7.45
N ASP A 290 -11.95 -9.60 8.11
CA ASP A 290 -11.03 -8.45 8.09
C ASP A 290 -9.65 -8.78 8.69
N SER A 291 -9.58 -9.69 9.67
CA SER A 291 -8.31 -10.10 10.27
C SER A 291 -7.43 -10.91 9.31
N LEU A 292 -8.05 -11.68 8.41
CA LEU A 292 -7.36 -12.38 7.34
C LEU A 292 -6.90 -11.40 6.25
N LEU A 293 -7.73 -10.42 5.88
CA LEU A 293 -7.36 -9.37 4.92
C LEU A 293 -6.15 -8.56 5.41
N GLU A 294 -6.15 -8.14 6.67
CA GLU A 294 -5.00 -7.46 7.29
C GLU A 294 -3.75 -8.36 7.26
N ALA A 295 -3.91 -9.64 7.57
CA ALA A 295 -2.79 -10.58 7.57
C ALA A 295 -2.24 -10.83 6.15
N PHE A 296 -3.08 -10.88 5.11
CA PHE A 296 -2.65 -10.95 3.71
C PHE A 296 -1.86 -9.73 3.26
N GLN A 297 -2.32 -8.53 3.66
CA GLN A 297 -1.60 -7.31 3.37
C GLN A 297 -0.23 -7.32 4.05
N GLN A 298 -0.18 -7.62 5.36
CA GLN A 298 1.07 -7.71 6.12
C GLN A 298 2.02 -8.78 5.57
N GLU A 299 1.51 -9.93 5.14
CA GLU A 299 2.31 -10.98 4.50
C GLU A 299 3.13 -10.42 3.33
N THR A 300 2.44 -9.79 2.39
CA THR A 300 3.08 -9.31 1.16
C THR A 300 3.98 -8.12 1.42
N GLU A 301 3.54 -7.17 2.25
CA GLU A 301 4.35 -6.00 2.61
C GLU A 301 5.64 -6.41 3.31
N MET A 302 5.58 -7.28 4.32
CA MET A 302 6.77 -7.73 5.03
C MET A 302 7.68 -8.62 4.17
N PHE A 303 7.09 -9.41 3.26
CA PHE A 303 7.87 -10.19 2.30
C PHE A 303 8.70 -9.28 1.40
N ILE A 304 8.09 -8.30 0.73
CA ILE A 304 8.83 -7.34 -0.11
C ILE A 304 9.84 -6.54 0.71
N ALA A 305 9.44 -6.04 1.89
CA ALA A 305 10.33 -5.31 2.80
C ALA A 305 11.60 -6.12 3.12
N SER A 306 11.45 -7.42 3.37
CA SER A 306 12.58 -8.31 3.66
C SER A 306 13.52 -8.43 2.47
N THR A 307 13.00 -8.51 1.24
CA THR A 307 13.83 -8.64 0.03
C THR A 307 14.59 -7.34 -0.26
N LEU A 308 13.97 -6.18 -0.07
CA LEU A 308 14.63 -4.88 -0.22
C LEU A 308 15.71 -4.67 0.84
N HIS A 309 15.39 -4.89 2.11
CA HIS A 309 16.32 -4.67 3.22
C HIS A 309 17.53 -5.63 3.16
N GLU A 310 17.31 -6.88 2.76
CA GLU A 310 18.39 -7.88 2.62
C GLU A 310 19.10 -7.80 1.26
N ASP A 311 18.74 -6.81 0.44
CA ASP A 311 19.23 -6.60 -0.93
C ASP A 311 19.23 -7.90 -1.77
N ARG A 312 18.11 -8.61 -1.73
CA ARG A 312 17.91 -9.89 -2.42
C ARG A 312 17.76 -9.70 -3.92
N SER A 313 17.96 -10.78 -4.66
CA SER A 313 17.61 -10.83 -6.07
C SER A 313 16.11 -10.58 -6.24
N ILE A 314 15.71 -9.83 -7.26
CA ILE A 314 14.30 -9.72 -7.65
C ILE A 314 13.71 -11.10 -7.98
N LEU A 315 14.53 -12.06 -8.43
CA LEU A 315 14.06 -13.43 -8.71
C LEU A 315 13.60 -14.17 -7.45
N ASP A 316 14.05 -13.76 -6.26
CA ASP A 316 13.59 -14.33 -4.98
C ASP A 316 12.10 -14.08 -4.76
N LEU A 317 11.52 -13.07 -5.41
CA LEU A 317 10.08 -12.83 -5.42
C LEU A 317 9.29 -14.01 -6.01
N LEU A 318 9.91 -14.83 -6.85
CA LEU A 318 9.28 -16.02 -7.43
C LEU A 318 9.69 -17.32 -6.71
N THR A 319 10.88 -17.35 -6.10
CA THR A 319 11.51 -18.61 -5.64
C THR A 319 11.55 -18.78 -4.12
N ALA A 320 11.27 -17.74 -3.34
CA ALA A 320 11.40 -17.79 -1.89
C ALA A 320 10.63 -18.97 -1.26
N ASP A 321 11.31 -19.70 -0.38
CA ASP A 321 10.77 -20.82 0.39
C ASP A 321 10.24 -20.39 1.77
N TYR A 322 9.97 -19.10 1.96
CA TYR A 322 9.55 -18.52 3.21
C TYR A 322 8.47 -17.45 2.99
N THR A 323 7.68 -17.20 4.02
CA THR A 323 6.68 -16.12 4.04
C THR A 323 6.61 -15.50 5.45
N PHE A 324 5.80 -14.46 5.61
CA PHE A 324 5.49 -13.82 6.90
C PHE A 324 4.06 -14.10 7.31
N VAL A 325 3.87 -14.78 8.44
CA VAL A 325 2.54 -15.12 8.95
C VAL A 325 2.39 -14.76 10.43
N ASN A 326 1.21 -14.28 10.79
CA ASN A 326 0.72 -14.31 12.17
C ASN A 326 -0.10 -15.60 12.40
N GLU A 327 -0.66 -15.81 13.58
CA GLU A 327 -1.45 -17.01 13.88
C GLU A 327 -2.67 -17.17 12.96
N ARG A 328 -3.35 -16.07 12.63
CA ARG A 328 -4.55 -16.10 11.78
C ARG A 328 -4.25 -16.64 10.39
N LEU A 329 -3.19 -16.14 9.76
CA LEU A 329 -2.76 -16.56 8.43
C LEU A 329 -2.10 -17.93 8.44
N ALA A 330 -1.34 -18.24 9.50
CA ALA A 330 -0.74 -19.56 9.66
C ALA A 330 -1.81 -20.66 9.73
N ARG A 331 -2.91 -20.43 10.45
CA ARG A 331 -4.06 -21.35 10.46
C ARG A 331 -4.69 -21.50 9.08
N PHE A 332 -4.89 -20.39 8.37
CA PHE A 332 -5.43 -20.38 7.01
C PHE A 332 -4.55 -21.17 6.02
N TYR A 333 -3.23 -21.09 6.15
CA TYR A 333 -2.29 -21.86 5.32
C TYR A 333 -1.97 -23.26 5.85
N GLY A 334 -2.46 -23.65 7.03
CA GLY A 334 -2.12 -24.94 7.64
C GLY A 334 -0.67 -25.02 8.16
N ILE A 335 -0.04 -23.88 8.50
CA ILE A 335 1.32 -23.80 9.05
C ILE A 335 1.25 -23.95 10.58
N PRO A 336 1.76 -25.05 11.17
CA PRO A 336 1.71 -25.25 12.62
C PRO A 336 2.75 -24.41 13.37
N GLY A 337 2.54 -24.21 14.68
CA GLY A 337 3.55 -23.65 15.58
C GLY A 337 3.66 -22.12 15.61
N VAL A 338 2.71 -21.40 14.99
CA VAL A 338 2.63 -19.93 15.02
C VAL A 338 1.49 -19.50 15.93
N TYR A 339 1.78 -18.61 16.89
CA TYR A 339 0.83 -18.14 17.90
C TYR A 339 0.92 -16.62 18.09
N GLY A 340 -0.21 -15.95 18.23
CA GLY A 340 -0.33 -14.50 18.41
C GLY A 340 -0.42 -13.70 17.11
N SER A 341 -0.77 -12.43 17.26
CA SER A 341 -1.02 -11.48 16.16
C SER A 341 0.23 -10.96 15.46
N ARG A 342 1.41 -11.07 16.08
CA ARG A 342 2.67 -10.59 15.49
C ARG A 342 3.14 -11.50 14.35
N PRO A 343 3.29 -10.97 13.11
CA PRO A 343 3.84 -11.73 12.01
C PRO A 343 5.29 -12.13 12.26
N ARG A 344 5.68 -13.28 11.70
CA ARG A 344 7.06 -13.77 11.72
C ARG A 344 7.41 -14.48 10.43
N ARG A 345 8.69 -14.41 10.06
CA ARG A 345 9.24 -15.18 8.94
C ARG A 345 9.18 -16.67 9.29
N VAL A 346 8.56 -17.46 8.43
CA VAL A 346 8.47 -18.93 8.56
C VAL A 346 8.92 -19.58 7.27
N LYS A 347 9.55 -20.75 7.37
CA LYS A 347 9.82 -21.60 6.22
C LYS A 347 8.53 -22.31 5.79
N LEU A 348 8.24 -22.29 4.50
CA LEU A 348 7.06 -22.93 3.92
C LEU A 348 7.26 -24.46 3.91
N PRO A 349 6.27 -25.25 4.36
CA PRO A 349 6.36 -26.71 4.33
C PRO A 349 6.49 -27.26 2.90
N ASP A 350 5.80 -26.62 1.95
CA ASP A 350 5.79 -26.96 0.53
C ASP A 350 5.90 -25.69 -0.32
N PRO A 351 7.11 -25.30 -0.75
CA PRO A 351 7.32 -24.13 -1.60
C PRO A 351 6.86 -24.34 -3.05
N ASP A 352 6.48 -25.55 -3.45
CA ASP A 352 5.86 -25.82 -4.76
C ASP A 352 4.36 -25.53 -4.72
N GLN A 353 3.74 -25.68 -3.54
CA GLN A 353 2.36 -25.29 -3.25
C GLN A 353 2.21 -23.80 -2.99
N ARG A 354 3.07 -23.23 -2.15
CA ARG A 354 3.07 -21.81 -1.77
C ARG A 354 4.51 -21.35 -1.61
N GLY A 355 5.04 -20.65 -2.61
CA GLY A 355 6.40 -20.11 -2.62
C GLY A 355 6.49 -18.81 -3.42
N GLY A 356 7.24 -17.83 -2.92
CA GLY A 356 7.26 -16.48 -3.48
C GLY A 356 5.87 -15.82 -3.55
N LEU A 357 5.79 -14.72 -4.31
CA LEU A 357 4.59 -13.89 -4.45
C LEU A 357 3.38 -14.68 -4.97
N LEU A 358 3.60 -15.65 -5.87
CA LEU A 358 2.51 -16.40 -6.48
C LEU A 358 1.76 -17.28 -5.49
N GLY A 359 2.36 -17.58 -4.33
CA GLY A 359 1.72 -18.36 -3.27
C GLY A 359 0.91 -17.54 -2.27
N HIS A 360 0.94 -16.20 -2.35
CA HIS A 360 0.28 -15.31 -1.40
C HIS A 360 -1.24 -15.30 -1.63
N GLY A 361 -2.00 -15.69 -0.60
CA GLY A 361 -3.45 -15.78 -0.65
C GLY A 361 -4.13 -14.45 -0.97
N GLY A 362 -3.59 -13.33 -0.48
CA GLY A 362 -4.11 -12.01 -0.80
C GLY A 362 -4.09 -11.69 -2.30
N LEU A 363 -3.00 -12.02 -2.99
CA LEU A 363 -2.88 -11.83 -4.44
C LEU A 363 -3.82 -12.76 -5.22
N MET A 364 -4.02 -13.98 -4.71
CA MET A 364 -4.99 -14.92 -5.29
C MET A 364 -6.45 -14.49 -5.09
N ALA A 365 -6.74 -13.78 -4.00
CA ALA A 365 -8.08 -13.30 -3.66
C ALA A 365 -8.48 -12.07 -4.51
N ILE A 366 -7.59 -11.08 -4.67
CA ILE A 366 -7.88 -9.88 -5.48
C ILE A 366 -8.00 -10.17 -6.99
N THR A 367 -7.58 -11.36 -7.41
CA THR A 367 -7.67 -11.82 -8.81
C THR A 367 -8.82 -12.82 -9.04
N ALA A 368 -9.81 -12.84 -8.14
CA ALA A 368 -10.99 -13.70 -8.22
C ALA A 368 -12.29 -12.90 -8.03
N TYR A 369 -13.44 -13.50 -8.39
CA TYR A 369 -14.76 -12.96 -8.04
C TYR A 369 -15.10 -13.28 -6.57
N PRO A 370 -16.15 -12.68 -5.98
CA PRO A 370 -16.54 -12.99 -4.60
C PRO A 370 -16.99 -14.44 -4.40
N ASP A 371 -17.63 -15.03 -5.39
CA ASP A 371 -18.30 -16.33 -5.32
C ASP A 371 -17.51 -17.47 -5.99
N ARG A 372 -16.43 -17.16 -6.73
CA ARG A 372 -15.68 -18.13 -7.56
C ARG A 372 -14.28 -17.66 -7.96
N THR A 373 -13.45 -18.61 -8.38
CA THR A 373 -12.15 -18.35 -9.03
C THR A 373 -12.30 -17.70 -10.41
N SER A 374 -11.21 -17.10 -10.90
CA SER A 374 -11.14 -16.56 -12.27
C SER A 374 -9.74 -16.76 -12.86
N PRO A 375 -9.53 -17.83 -13.67
CA PRO A 375 -8.29 -18.01 -14.43
C PRO A 375 -7.97 -16.80 -15.30
N VAL A 376 -8.99 -16.14 -15.86
CA VAL A 376 -8.84 -14.98 -16.73
C VAL A 376 -8.25 -13.79 -15.97
N LEU A 377 -8.81 -13.45 -14.80
CA LEU A 377 -8.30 -12.33 -14.00
C LEU A 377 -6.91 -12.61 -13.41
N ARG A 378 -6.63 -13.86 -13.01
CA ARG A 378 -5.29 -14.31 -12.58
C ARG A 378 -4.26 -14.22 -13.70
N GLY A 379 -4.61 -14.74 -14.87
CA GLY A 379 -3.77 -14.68 -16.07
C GLY A 379 -3.49 -13.26 -16.50
N LYS A 380 -4.51 -12.40 -16.54
CA LYS A 380 -4.36 -10.96 -16.79
C LYS A 380 -3.43 -10.30 -15.77
N TRP A 381 -3.61 -10.57 -14.47
CA TRP A 381 -2.73 -10.01 -13.44
C TRP A 381 -1.27 -10.44 -13.63
N LEU A 382 -1.01 -11.71 -13.99
CA LEU A 382 0.33 -12.20 -14.31
C LEU A 382 0.91 -11.51 -15.55
N LEU A 383 0.12 -11.33 -16.61
CA LEU A 383 0.57 -10.61 -17.81
C LEU A 383 0.93 -9.14 -17.50
N ASP A 384 0.06 -8.43 -16.79
CA ASP A 384 0.20 -6.99 -16.53
C ASP A 384 1.29 -6.69 -15.48
N ASN A 385 1.40 -7.51 -14.43
CA ASN A 385 2.24 -7.23 -13.25
C ASN A 385 3.55 -8.03 -13.22
N ILE A 386 3.61 -9.19 -13.86
CA ILE A 386 4.81 -10.06 -13.85
C ILE A 386 5.51 -10.05 -15.23
N LEU A 387 4.77 -10.19 -16.33
CA LEU A 387 5.36 -10.32 -17.67
C LEU A 387 5.43 -9.01 -18.48
N GLY A 388 4.76 -7.94 -18.04
CA GLY A 388 4.76 -6.65 -18.74
C GLY A 388 4.15 -6.72 -20.13
N ALA A 389 3.15 -7.59 -20.29
CA ALA A 389 2.49 -7.88 -21.57
C ALA A 389 0.99 -7.54 -21.48
N ASP A 390 0.69 -6.24 -21.35
CA ASP A 390 -0.67 -5.73 -21.08
C ASP A 390 -1.71 -6.36 -22.02
N ALA A 391 -2.74 -6.98 -21.43
CA ALA A 391 -3.84 -7.54 -22.21
C ALA A 391 -4.71 -6.38 -22.76
N PRO A 392 -5.10 -6.41 -24.06
CA PRO A 392 -6.02 -5.42 -24.60
C PRO A 392 -7.38 -5.51 -23.89
N PRO A 393 -8.14 -4.41 -23.80
CA PRO A 393 -9.49 -4.47 -23.25
C PRO A 393 -10.36 -5.46 -24.04
N PRO A 394 -11.38 -6.07 -23.41
CA PRO A 394 -12.26 -6.98 -24.11
C PRO A 394 -12.93 -6.27 -25.31
N PRO A 395 -13.20 -6.99 -26.41
CA PRO A 395 -13.89 -6.42 -27.56
C PRO A 395 -15.23 -5.78 -27.14
N ALA A 396 -15.60 -4.66 -27.76
CA ALA A 396 -16.87 -4.02 -27.45
C ALA A 396 -18.06 -4.94 -27.81
N ASN A 397 -19.11 -4.92 -26.98
CA ASN A 397 -20.37 -5.65 -27.18
C ASN A 397 -20.28 -7.18 -27.18
N VAL A 398 -19.26 -7.78 -26.56
CA VAL A 398 -19.24 -9.24 -26.30
C VAL A 398 -19.84 -9.54 -24.93
N ASP A 399 -20.59 -10.64 -24.85
CA ASP A 399 -21.04 -11.17 -23.57
C ASP A 399 -19.86 -11.80 -22.85
N THR A 400 -19.60 -11.33 -21.64
CA THR A 400 -18.49 -11.81 -20.79
C THR A 400 -19.01 -12.69 -19.64
N ASN A 401 -20.31 -12.94 -19.59
CA ASN A 401 -20.91 -13.78 -18.58
C ASN A 401 -20.66 -15.26 -18.87
N LEU A 402 -20.01 -15.94 -17.93
CA LEU A 402 -19.75 -17.39 -18.01
C LEU A 402 -20.86 -18.22 -17.35
N ASP A 403 -21.91 -17.58 -16.82
CA ASP A 403 -23.00 -18.24 -16.08
C ASP A 403 -24.30 -18.36 -16.90
N ASP A 404 -24.31 -17.91 -18.16
CA ASP A 404 -25.52 -17.92 -18.99
C ASP A 404 -25.77 -19.29 -19.66
N GLY A 405 -26.94 -19.88 -19.35
CA GLY A 405 -27.46 -21.12 -19.95
C GLY A 405 -27.48 -22.33 -19.01
N GLU A 406 -28.47 -23.22 -19.16
CA GLU A 406 -28.66 -24.41 -18.31
C GLU A 406 -27.45 -25.39 -18.32
N GLU A 407 -26.69 -25.43 -19.42
CA GLU A 407 -25.46 -26.24 -19.53
C GLU A 407 -24.27 -25.62 -18.76
N ALA A 408 -24.15 -24.29 -18.70
CA ALA A 408 -23.10 -23.61 -17.94
C ALA A 408 -23.20 -23.89 -16.43
N VAL A 409 -24.43 -24.07 -15.94
CA VAL A 409 -24.72 -24.46 -14.55
C VAL A 409 -24.16 -25.87 -14.23
N ALA A 410 -24.00 -26.74 -15.22
CA ALA A 410 -23.48 -28.11 -15.05
C ALA A 410 -21.97 -28.27 -15.27
N LEU A 411 -21.27 -27.27 -15.86
CA LEU A 411 -19.84 -27.33 -16.21
C LEU A 411 -18.91 -26.59 -15.22
N GLY A 412 -17.70 -27.14 -14.99
CA GLY A 412 -16.67 -26.48 -14.18
C GLY A 412 -16.17 -25.18 -14.82
N ILE A 413 -15.47 -24.31 -14.06
CA ILE A 413 -14.95 -23.03 -14.60
C ILE A 413 -14.06 -23.26 -15.83
N ARG A 414 -13.25 -24.33 -15.81
CA ARG A 414 -12.39 -24.72 -16.92
C ARG A 414 -13.19 -24.99 -18.20
N GLU A 415 -14.17 -25.88 -18.12
CA GLU A 415 -15.00 -26.31 -19.25
C GLU A 415 -15.82 -25.13 -19.80
N ARG A 416 -16.34 -24.28 -18.93
CA ARG A 416 -17.05 -23.04 -19.32
C ARG A 416 -16.15 -22.10 -20.10
N LEU A 417 -14.90 -21.92 -19.67
CA LEU A 417 -13.94 -21.06 -20.37
C LEU A 417 -13.50 -21.66 -21.70
N GLU A 418 -13.34 -22.98 -21.78
CA GLU A 418 -13.07 -23.68 -23.05
C GLU A 418 -14.23 -23.50 -24.05
N GLN A 419 -15.49 -23.58 -23.60
CA GLN A 419 -16.66 -23.28 -24.42
C GLN A 419 -16.67 -21.82 -24.89
N HIS A 420 -16.43 -20.87 -23.98
CA HIS A 420 -16.35 -19.44 -24.29
C HIS A 420 -15.29 -19.13 -25.37
N ARG A 421 -14.18 -19.90 -25.37
CA ARG A 421 -13.07 -19.74 -26.31
C ARG A 421 -13.24 -20.40 -27.66
N THR A 422 -14.37 -21.05 -27.93
CA THR A 422 -14.68 -21.50 -29.29
C THR A 422 -14.86 -20.34 -30.26
N GLU A 423 -15.17 -19.14 -29.76
CA GLU A 423 -15.23 -17.90 -30.53
C GLU A 423 -13.80 -17.40 -30.84
N PRO A 424 -13.40 -17.30 -32.13
CA PRO A 424 -12.04 -16.92 -32.52
C PRO A 424 -11.57 -15.57 -31.95
N LEU A 425 -12.49 -14.61 -31.77
CA LEU A 425 -12.16 -13.30 -31.19
C LEU A 425 -11.68 -13.43 -29.74
N CYS A 426 -12.32 -14.27 -28.93
CA CYS A 426 -11.95 -14.49 -27.53
C CYS A 426 -10.68 -15.34 -27.42
N ALA A 427 -10.53 -16.36 -28.26
CA ALA A 427 -9.39 -17.27 -28.23
C ALA A 427 -8.04 -16.56 -28.38
N SER A 428 -7.99 -15.48 -29.18
CA SER A 428 -6.75 -14.75 -29.47
C SER A 428 -6.07 -14.22 -28.20
N CYS A 429 -6.83 -13.55 -27.33
CA CYS A 429 -6.31 -12.95 -26.09
C CYS A 429 -6.19 -13.98 -24.97
N HIS A 430 -7.16 -14.89 -24.86
CA HIS A 430 -7.17 -15.91 -23.82
C HIS A 430 -6.07 -16.97 -23.99
N SER A 431 -5.51 -17.13 -25.19
CA SER A 431 -4.37 -18.03 -25.42
C SER A 431 -3.14 -17.69 -24.56
N LEU A 432 -3.01 -16.44 -24.13
CA LEU A 432 -1.95 -15.97 -23.24
C LEU A 432 -2.35 -15.98 -21.77
N MET A 433 -3.57 -15.52 -21.46
CA MET A 433 -4.02 -15.38 -20.07
C MET A 433 -4.34 -16.73 -19.43
N ASP A 434 -5.12 -17.56 -20.11
CA ASP A 434 -5.72 -18.74 -19.51
C ASP A 434 -4.69 -19.77 -19.04
N PRO A 435 -3.64 -20.13 -19.82
CA PRO A 435 -2.66 -21.11 -19.34
C PRO A 435 -2.01 -20.69 -18.02
N LEU A 436 -1.74 -19.39 -17.86
CA LEU A 436 -1.17 -18.83 -16.63
C LEU A 436 -2.16 -18.89 -15.47
N GLY A 437 -3.43 -18.55 -15.72
CA GLY A 437 -4.50 -18.63 -14.74
C GLY A 437 -4.81 -20.05 -14.29
N PHE A 438 -4.87 -21.00 -15.22
CA PHE A 438 -5.12 -22.42 -14.94
C PHE A 438 -4.05 -23.01 -14.04
N ALA A 439 -2.78 -22.63 -14.24
CA ALA A 439 -1.69 -23.07 -13.37
C ALA A 439 -1.86 -22.63 -11.90
N LEU A 440 -2.76 -21.69 -11.60
CA LEU A 440 -3.08 -21.22 -10.26
C LEU A 440 -4.45 -21.71 -9.74
N GLU A 441 -5.17 -22.58 -10.46
CA GLU A 441 -6.53 -22.99 -10.05
C GLU A 441 -6.60 -23.86 -8.79
N ASN A 442 -5.46 -24.33 -8.29
CA ASN A 442 -5.36 -24.90 -6.95
C ASN A 442 -5.59 -23.88 -5.84
N PHE A 443 -5.60 -22.59 -6.13
CA PHE A 443 -6.06 -21.57 -5.19
C PHE A 443 -7.56 -21.30 -5.40
N ASP A 444 -8.35 -21.33 -4.34
CA ASP A 444 -9.76 -20.95 -4.37
C ASP A 444 -9.96 -19.42 -4.48
N ALA A 445 -11.20 -18.94 -4.44
CA ALA A 445 -11.52 -17.53 -4.62
C ALA A 445 -10.97 -16.60 -3.52
N VAL A 446 -10.58 -17.17 -2.37
CA VAL A 446 -10.02 -16.44 -1.22
C VAL A 446 -8.55 -16.77 -0.98
N GLY A 447 -7.92 -17.54 -1.88
CA GLY A 447 -6.50 -17.87 -1.84
C GLY A 447 -6.14 -19.07 -0.98
N ALA A 448 -7.11 -19.87 -0.51
CA ALA A 448 -6.87 -21.16 0.15
C ALA A 448 -6.46 -22.20 -0.89
N TRP A 449 -5.74 -23.24 -0.48
CA TRP A 449 -5.35 -24.31 -1.41
C TRP A 449 -6.43 -25.38 -1.45
N ARG A 450 -6.70 -25.91 -2.64
CA ARG A 450 -7.67 -26.98 -2.89
C ARG A 450 -7.17 -27.95 -3.95
N ASP A 451 -7.55 -29.22 -3.76
CA ASP A 451 -7.30 -30.30 -4.73
C ASP A 451 -8.55 -30.64 -5.56
N VAL A 452 -9.72 -30.18 -5.09
CA VAL A 452 -11.01 -30.34 -5.78
C VAL A 452 -11.71 -28.99 -5.92
N ASP A 453 -12.53 -28.83 -6.97
CA ASP A 453 -13.38 -27.67 -7.17
C ASP A 453 -14.59 -27.65 -6.22
N ASP A 454 -15.41 -26.59 -6.30
CA ASP A 454 -16.59 -26.40 -5.45
C ASP A 454 -17.67 -27.49 -5.67
N ARG A 455 -17.49 -28.35 -6.68
CA ARG A 455 -18.37 -29.48 -7.02
C ARG A 455 -17.76 -30.83 -6.67
N GLY A 456 -16.54 -30.86 -6.14
CA GLY A 456 -15.82 -32.07 -5.75
C GLY A 456 -15.05 -32.75 -6.89
N ASN A 457 -14.92 -32.11 -8.07
CA ASN A 457 -14.09 -32.63 -9.16
C ASN A 457 -12.62 -32.30 -8.91
N PRO A 458 -11.66 -33.18 -9.26
CA PRO A 458 -10.25 -32.84 -9.22
C PRO A 458 -9.93 -31.57 -10.01
N ILE A 459 -9.11 -30.68 -9.46
CA ILE A 459 -8.68 -29.47 -10.15
C ILE A 459 -7.81 -29.82 -11.36
N ASP A 460 -8.22 -29.35 -12.54
CA ASP A 460 -7.36 -29.34 -13.73
C ASP A 460 -6.57 -28.03 -13.81
N ASN A 461 -5.33 -28.08 -13.31
CA ASN A 461 -4.40 -26.96 -13.29
C ASN A 461 -3.45 -26.92 -14.51
N ARG A 462 -3.80 -27.64 -15.58
CA ARG A 462 -2.94 -27.76 -16.77
C ARG A 462 -3.23 -26.67 -17.78
N GLY A 463 -2.21 -26.21 -18.49
CA GLY A 463 -2.38 -25.27 -19.60
C GLY A 463 -1.20 -25.36 -20.57
N THR A 464 -1.41 -24.96 -21.82
CA THR A 464 -0.33 -24.95 -22.83
C THR A 464 0.04 -23.52 -23.15
N TRP A 465 1.28 -23.12 -22.84
CA TRP A 465 1.83 -21.83 -23.24
C TRP A 465 1.98 -21.78 -24.78
N PRO A 466 1.89 -20.64 -25.47
CA PRO A 466 1.85 -20.59 -26.94
C PRO A 466 3.03 -21.22 -27.68
N ASN A 467 4.19 -21.36 -27.02
CA ASN A 467 5.35 -22.05 -27.58
C ASN A 467 5.31 -23.58 -27.43
N GLY A 468 4.22 -24.14 -26.88
CA GLY A 468 4.01 -25.56 -26.62
C GLY A 468 4.52 -26.05 -25.26
N VAL A 469 4.99 -25.17 -24.37
CA VAL A 469 5.36 -25.57 -23.00
C VAL A 469 4.09 -25.90 -22.22
N GLU A 470 4.04 -27.12 -21.70
CA GLU A 470 2.96 -27.58 -20.83
C GLU A 470 3.18 -27.06 -19.40
N LEU A 471 2.16 -26.42 -18.86
CA LEU A 471 2.04 -25.99 -17.48
C LEU A 471 1.17 -26.99 -16.73
N THR A 472 1.55 -27.30 -15.51
CA THR A 472 0.84 -28.12 -14.53
C THR A 472 1.08 -27.51 -13.16
N GLY A 473 0.13 -26.67 -12.71
CA GLY A 473 0.19 -26.03 -11.41
C GLY A 473 1.31 -24.98 -11.26
N MET A 474 1.39 -24.44 -10.04
CA MET A 474 2.25 -23.31 -9.69
C MET A 474 3.75 -23.56 -9.92
N SER A 475 4.25 -24.78 -9.66
CA SER A 475 5.67 -25.10 -9.79
C SER A 475 6.16 -24.96 -11.23
N SER A 476 5.38 -25.44 -12.21
CA SER A 476 5.69 -25.29 -13.64
C SER A 476 5.53 -23.84 -14.13
N LEU A 477 4.56 -23.09 -13.61
CA LEU A 477 4.40 -21.66 -13.89
C LEU A 477 5.61 -20.88 -13.39
N ARG A 478 6.09 -21.16 -12.18
CA ARG A 478 7.32 -20.56 -11.66
C ARG A 478 8.51 -20.91 -12.55
N ALA A 479 8.65 -22.16 -12.98
CA ALA A 479 9.71 -22.57 -13.90
C ALA A 479 9.62 -21.82 -15.25
N LEU A 480 8.41 -21.60 -15.79
CA LEU A 480 8.19 -20.78 -16.98
C LEU A 480 8.65 -19.33 -16.74
N LEU A 481 8.23 -18.71 -15.64
CA LEU A 481 8.59 -17.33 -15.33
C LEU A 481 10.10 -17.15 -15.10
N LEU A 482 10.76 -18.15 -14.51
CA LEU A 482 12.23 -18.18 -14.39
C LEU A 482 12.94 -18.43 -15.73
N HIS A 483 12.30 -19.10 -16.68
CA HIS A 483 12.80 -19.18 -18.05
C HIS A 483 12.73 -17.81 -18.75
N TYR A 484 11.77 -16.96 -18.36
CA TYR A 484 11.62 -15.57 -18.78
C TYR A 484 12.11 -14.58 -17.70
N ASP A 485 13.16 -14.94 -16.96
CA ASP A 485 13.71 -14.15 -15.85
C ASP A 485 13.99 -12.69 -16.22
N GLU A 486 14.65 -12.45 -17.35
CA GLU A 486 14.98 -11.11 -17.84
C GLU A 486 13.71 -10.30 -18.14
N GLN A 487 12.64 -10.95 -18.63
CA GLN A 487 11.35 -10.29 -18.86
C GLN A 487 10.68 -9.92 -17.53
N PHE A 488 10.73 -10.81 -16.53
CA PHE A 488 10.20 -10.51 -15.20
C PHE A 488 10.96 -9.32 -14.57
N VAL A 489 12.28 -9.37 -14.54
CA VAL A 489 13.11 -8.29 -14.00
C VAL A 489 12.89 -6.98 -14.77
N ARG A 490 12.74 -7.05 -16.10
CA ARG A 490 12.38 -5.90 -16.92
C ARG A 490 11.04 -5.30 -16.51
N THR A 491 10.00 -6.10 -16.31
CA THR A 491 8.70 -5.60 -15.84
C THR A 491 8.83 -4.90 -14.49
N VAL A 492 9.53 -5.50 -13.53
CA VAL A 492 9.77 -4.86 -12.22
C VAL A 492 10.50 -3.53 -12.39
N THR A 493 11.53 -3.50 -13.23
CA THR A 493 12.32 -2.29 -13.55
C THR A 493 11.44 -1.21 -14.19
N GLU A 494 10.55 -1.57 -15.12
CA GLU A 494 9.63 -0.64 -15.77
C GLU A 494 8.65 -0.02 -14.77
N LYS A 495 8.04 -0.85 -13.91
CA LYS A 495 7.10 -0.39 -12.88
C LYS A 495 7.82 0.51 -11.86
N LEU A 496 9.02 0.13 -11.42
CA LEU A 496 9.81 0.89 -10.45
C LEU A 496 10.30 2.22 -11.04
N MET A 497 10.76 2.23 -12.29
CA MET A 497 11.20 3.43 -12.99
C MET A 497 10.01 4.38 -13.25
N SER A 498 8.84 3.86 -13.61
CA SER A 498 7.59 4.65 -13.70
C SER A 498 7.26 5.34 -12.37
N TYR A 499 7.36 4.58 -11.27
CA TYR A 499 7.18 5.11 -9.91
C TYR A 499 8.23 6.19 -9.56
N ALA A 500 9.51 5.94 -9.88
CA ALA A 500 10.61 6.88 -9.65
C ALA A 500 10.44 8.22 -10.40
N LEU A 501 9.96 8.15 -11.65
CA LEU A 501 9.78 9.32 -12.50
C LEU A 501 8.43 10.01 -12.28
N GLY A 502 7.46 9.34 -11.66
CA GLY A 502 6.10 9.84 -11.46
C GLY A 502 5.31 10.01 -12.76
N ARG A 503 5.64 9.21 -13.80
CA ARG A 503 4.96 9.20 -15.10
C ARG A 503 5.04 7.81 -15.74
N PRO A 504 4.11 7.46 -16.64
CA PRO A 504 4.27 6.29 -17.50
C PRO A 504 5.58 6.34 -18.30
N LEU A 505 6.14 5.17 -18.54
CA LEU A 505 7.28 5.04 -19.43
C LEU A 505 6.83 5.08 -20.89
N GLU A 506 7.66 5.70 -21.72
CA GLU A 506 7.46 5.86 -23.14
C GLU A 506 8.41 4.96 -23.92
N HIS A 507 8.17 4.82 -25.23
CA HIS A 507 9.01 4.00 -26.11
C HIS A 507 10.51 4.39 -26.06
N PHE A 508 10.82 5.66 -25.79
CA PHE A 508 12.20 6.15 -25.68
C PHE A 508 12.88 5.84 -24.34
N ASP A 509 12.15 5.43 -23.30
CA ASP A 509 12.73 5.00 -22.01
C ASP A 509 13.22 3.55 -22.08
N GLN A 510 12.70 2.77 -23.03
CA GLN A 510 12.96 1.34 -23.16
C GLN A 510 14.43 0.95 -23.38
N PRO A 511 15.28 1.72 -24.11
CA PRO A 511 16.72 1.49 -24.14
C PRO A 511 17.38 1.55 -22.75
N THR A 512 16.97 2.51 -21.91
CA THR A 512 17.46 2.68 -20.54
C THR A 512 17.07 1.49 -19.68
N VAL A 513 15.79 1.09 -19.71
CA VAL A 513 15.31 -0.11 -19.00
C VAL A 513 16.12 -1.34 -19.37
N ARG A 514 16.32 -1.60 -20.67
CA ARG A 514 17.11 -2.76 -21.14
C ARG A 514 18.57 -2.67 -20.71
N GLN A 515 19.13 -1.47 -20.57
CA GLN A 515 20.50 -1.30 -20.09
C GLN A 515 20.59 -1.65 -18.60
N ILE A 516 19.70 -1.10 -17.78
CA ILE A 516 19.62 -1.39 -16.33
C ILE A 516 19.49 -2.88 -16.06
N VAL A 517 18.58 -3.56 -16.76
CA VAL A 517 18.37 -5.02 -16.59
C VAL A 517 19.62 -5.82 -16.99
N ARG A 518 20.28 -5.44 -18.09
CA ARG A 518 21.51 -6.10 -18.55
C ARG A 518 22.65 -5.94 -17.54
N ASP A 519 22.82 -4.73 -17.00
CA ASP A 519 23.91 -4.44 -16.05
C ASP A 519 23.63 -5.07 -14.67
N ALA A 520 22.37 -5.10 -14.24
CA ALA A 520 21.98 -5.73 -12.98
C ALA A 520 22.15 -7.26 -13.00
N LYS A 521 22.22 -7.89 -14.18
CA LYS A 521 22.46 -9.34 -14.32
C LYS A 521 23.80 -9.76 -13.71
N ASP A 522 24.83 -8.92 -13.84
CA ASP A 522 26.16 -9.19 -13.25
C ASP A 522 26.14 -9.14 -11.72
N ASN A 523 25.09 -8.54 -11.15
CA ASN A 523 24.84 -8.44 -9.72
C ASN A 523 23.61 -9.24 -9.27
N ASP A 524 23.26 -10.30 -10.00
CA ASP A 524 22.16 -11.23 -9.65
C ASP A 524 20.78 -10.54 -9.52
N TYR A 525 20.56 -9.47 -10.27
CA TYR A 525 19.32 -8.69 -10.26
C TYR A 525 18.91 -8.19 -8.87
N ARG A 526 19.88 -7.80 -8.03
CA ARG A 526 19.61 -7.21 -6.72
C ARG A 526 18.80 -5.93 -6.81
N TRP A 527 17.99 -5.68 -5.78
CA TRP A 527 17.22 -4.44 -5.66
C TRP A 527 18.10 -3.20 -5.76
N SER A 528 19.24 -3.17 -5.05
CA SER A 528 20.20 -2.07 -5.10
C SER A 528 20.69 -1.79 -6.52
N SER A 529 21.00 -2.83 -7.30
CA SER A 529 21.50 -2.70 -8.66
C SER A 529 20.46 -2.09 -9.61
N ILE A 530 19.19 -2.47 -9.47
CA ILE A 530 18.11 -1.87 -10.27
C ILE A 530 17.83 -0.43 -9.83
N VAL A 531 17.79 -0.16 -8.52
CA VAL A 531 17.57 1.19 -7.99
C VAL A 531 18.69 2.14 -8.43
N LEU A 532 19.95 1.73 -8.31
CA LEU A 532 21.11 2.51 -8.76
C LEU A 532 21.05 2.73 -10.27
N GLY A 533 20.78 1.68 -11.05
CA GLY A 533 20.63 1.83 -12.50
C GLY A 533 19.54 2.83 -12.91
N ILE A 534 18.44 2.92 -12.16
CA ILE A 534 17.42 3.95 -12.36
C ILE A 534 17.96 5.33 -12.00
N VAL A 535 18.53 5.50 -10.80
CA VAL A 535 18.96 6.80 -10.26
C VAL A 535 20.11 7.41 -11.07
N GLU A 536 21.00 6.59 -11.61
CA GLU A 536 22.13 7.01 -12.45
C GLU A 536 21.72 7.21 -13.92
N SER A 537 20.50 6.84 -14.29
CA SER A 537 20.07 6.92 -15.68
C SER A 537 19.87 8.36 -16.16
N PRO A 538 20.06 8.64 -17.47
CA PRO A 538 19.70 9.93 -18.06
C PRO A 538 18.23 10.29 -17.82
N ALA A 539 17.33 9.31 -17.77
CA ALA A 539 15.91 9.56 -17.53
C ALA A 539 15.64 10.12 -16.13
N PHE A 540 16.47 9.77 -15.15
CA PHE A 540 16.37 10.27 -13.78
C PHE A 540 17.15 11.58 -13.57
N LEU A 541 18.34 11.70 -14.16
CA LEU A 541 19.24 12.85 -14.00
C LEU A 541 19.00 14.00 -14.98
N MET A 542 18.24 13.78 -16.05
CA MET A 542 17.97 14.78 -17.08
C MET A 542 16.47 15.00 -17.27
N ARG A 543 16.14 16.11 -17.93
CA ARG A 543 14.78 16.42 -18.36
C ARG A 543 14.82 17.05 -19.75
N ARG A 544 13.74 16.86 -20.51
CA ARG A 544 13.49 17.59 -21.76
C ARG A 544 12.64 18.82 -21.46
N SER A 545 13.05 19.98 -21.98
CA SER A 545 12.25 21.20 -21.97
C SER A 545 10.93 20.96 -22.69
N LEU A 546 9.84 21.55 -22.17
CA LEU A 546 8.54 21.41 -22.81
C LEU A 546 8.57 22.08 -24.19
N GLU A 547 8.11 21.39 -25.22
CA GLU A 547 7.90 22.02 -26.52
C GLU A 547 6.87 23.15 -26.37
N ALA A 548 7.11 24.28 -27.06
CA ALA A 548 6.12 25.35 -27.11
C ALA A 548 4.84 24.79 -27.74
N ALA A 549 3.76 24.80 -26.95
CA ALA A 549 2.45 24.24 -27.33
C ALA A 549 1.81 24.96 -28.53
#